data_AF-A0A532T9S1-F1
#
_entry.id   AF-A0A532T9S1-F1
#
_cell.length_a   1.000
_cell.length_b   1.000
_cell.length_c   1.000
_cell.angle_alpha   90.00
_cell.angle_beta   90.00
_cell.angle_gamma   90.00
#
_symmetry.space_group_name_H-M   'P 1'
#
loop_
_entity.id
_entity.type
_entity.pdbx_description
1 polymer ?
#
loop_
_entity_poly.entity_id
_entity_poly.type
_entity_poly.pdbx_seq_one_letter_code
_entity_poly.pdbx_strand_id
1 'polypeptide(L)'
;MDVKIFQFNGCNKCFNETLLLKLDTDNKIQFISEPQNWKGEKTEVAVITGYLLPSDKKNLEKIKTNSERVIAYGNCTTMGGIFALANQHGYEITPLKEFIDNQINVNGCLGEIEELKSLITGDEPSELKTLCEVCARSATCEYLDSVHRQIELDDNETCYNDLGFLCNGFIAKECKERCINYNTPCRGCKPMVKRSGIRMLGMFGTLMGNIEVATEHSEKGATDKLGDEEDDVIRSLPDILGNFFRFTLPTSGLPKGRITSSGTLLENVFTGRLIEELPLISGLLGGSKSISLTLKIIESYEKANQIEISEGTKKYREELLTLETDLKKALENENPKQYKEITNKIRKIAGNMNLSNIFFGGFKSKINENDTFDDYKTHVFDVVEGNYKNGSVEYTVDPNGIIKEITIIEG
;
A
#
# COMPACT_ATOMS: atom_id res chain seq x y z
N MET A 1 5.31 5.82 -30.61
CA MET A 1 6.67 5.70 -30.04
C MET A 1 7.00 4.23 -29.73
N ASP A 2 8.29 3.85 -29.75
CA ASP A 2 8.79 2.56 -29.25
C ASP A 2 8.96 2.62 -27.74
N VAL A 3 8.10 1.90 -27.02
CA VAL A 3 8.05 1.91 -25.56
C VAL A 3 8.29 0.50 -25.03
N LYS A 4 9.26 0.36 -24.15
CA LYS A 4 9.56 -0.89 -23.46
C LYS A 4 9.20 -0.77 -21.98
N ILE A 5 8.34 -1.66 -21.50
CA ILE A 5 7.96 -1.73 -20.09
C ILE A 5 8.72 -2.87 -19.43
N PHE A 6 9.46 -2.57 -18.37
CA PHE A 6 10.31 -3.50 -17.64
C PHE A 6 9.74 -3.78 -16.26
N GLN A 7 9.46 -5.04 -15.96
CA GLN A 7 9.14 -5.50 -14.61
C GLN A 7 10.39 -6.04 -13.95
N PHE A 8 10.76 -5.46 -12.80
CA PHE A 8 11.74 -6.00 -11.88
C PHE A 8 11.02 -6.84 -10.81
N ASN A 9 11.37 -6.67 -9.54
CA ASN A 9 10.85 -7.50 -8.47
C ASN A 9 9.50 -6.97 -7.93
N GLY A 10 8.72 -7.81 -7.24
CA GLY A 10 7.51 -7.41 -6.51
C GLY A 10 6.19 -7.79 -7.19
N CYS A 11 5.12 -7.05 -6.87
CA CYS A 11 3.74 -7.49 -7.07
C CYS A 11 3.16 -7.36 -8.49
N ASN A 12 3.93 -7.03 -9.53
CA ASN A 12 3.49 -6.86 -10.94
C ASN A 12 2.27 -5.98 -11.27
N LYS A 13 1.59 -5.34 -10.31
CA LYS A 13 0.36 -4.56 -10.57
C LYS A 13 0.58 -3.37 -11.51
N CYS A 14 1.64 -2.59 -11.29
CA CYS A 14 1.97 -1.46 -12.16
C CYS A 14 2.27 -1.96 -13.58
N PHE A 15 3.07 -3.02 -13.72
CA PHE A 15 3.33 -3.64 -15.02
C PHE A 15 2.05 -4.08 -15.71
N ASN A 16 1.15 -4.76 -15.00
CA ASN A 16 -0.13 -5.21 -15.54
C ASN A 16 -1.04 -4.04 -15.96
N GLU A 17 -1.08 -2.95 -15.20
CA GLU A 17 -1.90 -1.76 -15.55
C GLU A 17 -1.38 -1.10 -16.84
N THR A 18 -0.09 -1.23 -17.18
CA THR A 18 0.43 -0.74 -18.47
C THR A 18 -0.14 -1.47 -19.69
N LEU A 19 -0.84 -2.59 -19.50
CA LEU A 19 -1.61 -3.22 -20.58
C LEU A 19 -2.61 -2.25 -21.20
N LEU A 20 -3.18 -1.34 -20.42
CA LEU A 20 -4.10 -0.29 -20.88
C LEU A 20 -3.47 0.68 -21.88
N LEU A 21 -2.13 0.78 -21.97
CA LEU A 21 -1.45 1.57 -23.00
C LEU A 21 -1.71 1.01 -24.41
N LYS A 22 -2.00 -0.28 -24.55
CA LYS A 22 -2.34 -0.90 -25.84
C LYS A 22 -3.70 -0.49 -26.39
N LEU A 23 -4.51 0.24 -25.62
CA LEU A 23 -5.73 0.86 -26.14
C LEU A 23 -5.40 2.04 -27.07
N ASP A 24 -4.23 2.65 -26.91
CA ASP A 24 -3.77 3.76 -27.74
C ASP A 24 -2.88 3.18 -28.85
N THR A 25 -3.29 3.33 -30.12
CA THR A 25 -2.65 2.63 -31.26
C THR A 25 -1.32 3.23 -31.70
N ASP A 26 -0.96 4.40 -31.19
CA ASP A 26 0.18 5.18 -31.68
C ASP A 26 1.53 4.71 -31.10
N ASN A 27 1.49 3.81 -30.12
CA ASN A 27 2.66 3.31 -29.41
C ASN A 27 2.90 1.82 -29.65
N LYS A 28 4.13 1.49 -30.02
CA LYS A 28 4.62 0.11 -30.09
C LYS A 28 5.09 -0.29 -28.68
N ILE A 29 4.18 -0.89 -27.92
CA ILE A 29 4.43 -1.34 -26.55
C ILE A 29 5.02 -2.75 -26.55
N GLN A 30 6.17 -2.94 -25.90
CA GLN A 30 6.76 -4.24 -25.62
C GLN A 30 6.89 -4.46 -24.11
N PHE A 31 6.40 -5.61 -23.63
CA PHE A 31 6.53 -6.04 -22.24
C PHE A 31 7.77 -6.88 -22.03
N ILE A 32 8.55 -6.58 -21.00
CA ILE A 32 9.79 -7.25 -20.64
C ILE A 32 9.72 -7.63 -19.16
N SER A 33 9.30 -8.86 -18.88
CA SER A 33 9.20 -9.40 -17.52
C SER A 33 10.52 -9.96 -16.98
N GLU A 34 11.51 -10.14 -17.85
CA GLU A 34 12.85 -10.65 -17.49
C GLU A 34 13.94 -9.70 -18.00
N PRO A 35 14.17 -8.55 -17.35
CA PRO A 35 15.12 -7.53 -17.79
C PRO A 35 16.55 -8.05 -18.00
N GLN A 36 16.95 -9.09 -17.26
CA GLN A 36 18.24 -9.77 -17.39
C GLN A 36 18.45 -10.42 -18.77
N ASN A 37 17.37 -10.88 -19.40
CA ASN A 37 17.40 -11.58 -20.69
C ASN A 37 17.27 -10.63 -21.90
N TRP A 38 16.93 -9.36 -21.65
CA TRP A 38 16.78 -8.36 -22.69
C TRP A 38 18.10 -8.12 -23.44
N LYS A 39 18.09 -7.92 -24.75
CA LYS A 39 19.34 -7.82 -25.55
C LYS A 39 19.89 -6.41 -25.68
N GLY A 40 19.14 -5.40 -25.21
CA GLY A 40 19.56 -4.00 -25.29
C GLY A 40 19.24 -3.38 -26.65
N GLU A 41 18.15 -3.77 -27.28
CA GLU A 41 17.64 -3.08 -28.47
C GLU A 41 17.30 -1.61 -28.14
N LYS A 42 17.59 -0.66 -29.03
CA LYS A 42 17.24 0.75 -28.80
C LYS A 42 15.75 0.94 -28.49
N THR A 43 15.43 1.91 -27.64
CA THR A 43 14.06 2.29 -27.31
C THR A 43 13.94 3.79 -27.06
N GLU A 44 12.81 4.38 -27.40
CA GLU A 44 12.58 5.81 -27.14
C GLU A 44 12.26 6.01 -25.66
N VAL A 45 11.36 5.19 -25.11
CA VAL A 45 10.93 5.29 -23.71
C VAL A 45 11.04 3.94 -23.01
N ALA A 46 11.80 3.90 -21.91
CA ALA A 46 11.80 2.78 -20.98
C ALA A 46 10.97 3.12 -19.73
N VAL A 47 9.99 2.30 -19.43
CA VAL A 47 9.20 2.38 -18.19
C VAL A 47 9.65 1.26 -17.26
N ILE A 48 10.02 1.59 -16.03
CA ILE A 48 10.55 0.62 -15.05
C ILE A 48 9.57 0.49 -13.88
N THR A 49 9.13 -0.73 -13.60
CA THR A 49 8.24 -1.09 -12.49
C THR A 49 8.88 -2.11 -11.56
N GLY A 50 8.48 -2.10 -10.29
CA GLY A 50 8.96 -3.06 -9.29
C GLY A 50 10.05 -2.49 -8.39
N TYR A 51 10.33 -3.19 -7.29
CA TYR A 51 11.40 -2.76 -6.38
C TYR A 51 12.76 -3.18 -6.91
N LEU A 52 13.79 -2.40 -6.56
CA LEU A 52 15.14 -2.57 -7.08
C LEU A 52 16.10 -2.93 -5.96
N LEU A 53 17.05 -3.79 -6.30
CA LEU A 53 18.16 -4.21 -5.46
C LEU A 53 19.49 -3.73 -6.06
N PRO A 54 20.57 -3.61 -5.27
CA PRO A 54 21.91 -3.30 -5.77
C PRO A 54 22.37 -4.21 -6.92
N SER A 55 21.94 -5.49 -6.92
CA SER A 55 22.23 -6.47 -7.98
C SER A 55 21.64 -6.10 -9.34
N ASP A 56 20.63 -5.24 -9.39
CA ASP A 56 19.94 -4.84 -10.63
C ASP A 56 20.73 -3.80 -11.44
N LYS A 57 21.79 -3.23 -10.86
CA LYS A 57 22.59 -2.13 -11.43
C LYS A 57 22.97 -2.36 -12.90
N LYS A 58 23.51 -3.53 -13.23
CA LYS A 58 23.96 -3.84 -14.61
C LYS A 58 22.80 -3.79 -15.62
N ASN A 59 21.62 -4.29 -15.24
CA ASN A 59 20.45 -4.27 -16.10
C ASN A 59 19.90 -2.85 -16.25
N LEU A 60 19.87 -2.08 -15.17
CA LEU A 60 19.43 -0.68 -15.18
C LEU A 60 20.36 0.21 -16.02
N GLU A 61 21.68 0.04 -15.92
CA GLU A 61 22.66 0.75 -16.76
C GLU A 61 22.49 0.40 -18.25
N LYS A 62 22.19 -0.86 -18.57
CA LYS A 62 21.87 -1.28 -19.94
C LYS A 62 20.59 -0.61 -20.44
N ILE A 63 19.55 -0.53 -19.62
CA ILE A 63 18.31 0.17 -19.95
C ILE A 63 18.61 1.65 -20.19
N LYS A 64 19.30 2.32 -19.27
CA LYS A 64 19.68 3.74 -19.41
C LYS A 64 20.43 4.02 -20.71
N THR A 65 21.40 3.20 -21.06
CA THR A 65 22.26 3.41 -22.23
C THR A 65 21.53 3.21 -23.56
N ASN A 66 20.47 2.39 -23.58
CA ASN A 66 19.72 2.06 -24.79
C ASN A 66 18.36 2.76 -24.87
N SER A 67 18.05 3.65 -23.93
CA SER A 67 16.78 4.39 -23.86
C SER A 67 17.02 5.89 -23.95
N GLU A 68 16.19 6.61 -24.70
CA GLU A 68 16.27 8.08 -24.74
C GLU A 68 15.70 8.70 -23.45
N ARG A 69 14.61 8.12 -22.93
CA ARG A 69 13.94 8.56 -21.69
C ARG A 69 13.66 7.37 -20.77
N VAL A 70 13.79 7.60 -19.47
CA VAL A 70 13.48 6.60 -18.43
C VAL A 70 12.40 7.14 -17.49
N ILE A 71 11.32 6.37 -17.34
CA ILE A 71 10.21 6.66 -16.43
C ILE A 71 10.16 5.58 -15.35
N ALA A 72 10.24 5.98 -14.08
CA ALA A 72 9.96 5.12 -12.95
C ALA A 72 8.45 5.12 -12.68
N TYR A 73 7.82 3.95 -12.78
CA TYR A 73 6.37 3.80 -12.62
C TYR A 73 6.02 2.98 -11.38
N GLY A 74 5.39 3.65 -10.41
CA GLY A 74 4.96 3.09 -9.14
C GLY A 74 6.00 3.23 -8.03
N ASN A 75 5.51 3.28 -6.78
CA ASN A 75 6.33 3.55 -5.59
C ASN A 75 7.48 2.60 -5.36
N CYS A 76 7.33 1.33 -5.74
CA CYS A 76 8.39 0.36 -5.61
C CYS A 76 9.65 0.82 -6.36
N THR A 77 9.48 1.39 -7.55
CA THR A 77 10.59 1.92 -8.35
C THR A 77 10.99 3.32 -7.90
N THR A 78 10.03 4.20 -7.62
CA THR A 78 10.31 5.62 -7.37
C THR A 78 10.89 5.87 -5.97
N MET A 79 10.45 5.09 -4.97
CA MET A 79 10.72 5.32 -3.54
C MET A 79 11.10 4.07 -2.75
N GLY A 80 11.09 2.89 -3.39
CA GLY A 80 11.28 1.57 -2.76
C GLY A 80 9.98 0.86 -2.40
N GLY A 81 8.91 1.63 -2.11
CA GLY A 81 7.57 1.10 -1.90
C GLY A 81 7.44 0.20 -0.66
N ILE A 82 6.34 -0.56 -0.59
CA ILE A 82 5.99 -1.38 0.58
C ILE A 82 7.01 -2.48 0.89
N PHE A 83 7.62 -3.06 -0.14
CA PHE A 83 8.65 -4.09 0.02
C PHE A 83 9.86 -3.58 0.81
N ALA A 84 10.16 -2.27 0.73
CA ALA A 84 11.30 -1.68 1.41
C ALA A 84 11.18 -1.69 2.94
N LEU A 85 10.01 -2.00 3.50
CA LEU A 85 9.87 -2.26 4.94
C LEU A 85 10.80 -3.39 5.42
N ALA A 86 11.10 -4.36 4.55
CA ALA A 86 12.08 -5.41 4.82
C ALA A 86 13.51 -4.87 5.01
N ASN A 87 13.81 -3.60 4.65
CA ASN A 87 15.12 -3.00 4.94
C ASN A 87 15.41 -2.88 6.44
N GLN A 88 14.38 -2.95 7.28
CA GLN A 88 14.57 -3.02 8.73
C GLN A 88 15.13 -4.38 9.19
N HIS A 89 15.00 -5.40 8.34
CA HIS A 89 15.47 -6.77 8.53
C HIS A 89 16.74 -7.08 7.72
N GLY A 90 17.49 -6.04 7.32
CA GLY A 90 18.77 -6.20 6.62
C GLY A 90 18.71 -6.25 5.09
N TYR A 91 17.53 -6.13 4.49
CA TYR A 91 17.41 -6.00 3.03
C TYR A 91 17.89 -4.61 2.55
N GLU A 92 18.24 -4.52 1.27
CA GLU A 92 18.69 -3.28 0.62
C GLU A 92 17.85 -2.96 -0.60
N ILE A 93 16.58 -2.66 -0.37
CA ILE A 93 15.71 -2.14 -1.43
C ILE A 93 15.95 -0.64 -1.59
N THR A 94 16.17 -0.22 -2.83
CA THR A 94 16.56 1.15 -3.17
C THR A 94 15.65 1.74 -4.26
N PRO A 95 15.42 3.06 -4.27
CA PRO A 95 14.72 3.71 -5.37
C PRO A 95 15.60 3.84 -6.62
N LEU A 96 14.99 4.01 -7.79
CA LEU A 96 15.70 4.08 -9.08
C LEU A 96 16.75 5.19 -9.17
N LYS A 97 16.55 6.30 -8.45
CA LYS A 97 17.49 7.44 -8.41
C LYS A 97 18.90 7.05 -7.96
N GLU A 98 19.06 5.94 -7.24
CA GLU A 98 20.38 5.48 -6.80
C GLU A 98 21.21 4.88 -7.97
N PHE A 99 20.56 4.59 -9.10
CA PHE A 99 21.19 4.02 -10.30
C PHE A 99 21.10 4.94 -11.53
N ILE A 100 19.98 5.65 -11.68
CA ILE A 100 19.69 6.48 -12.84
C ILE A 100 19.21 7.86 -12.36
N ASP A 101 20.04 8.88 -12.59
CA ASP A 101 19.66 10.28 -12.42
C ASP A 101 18.70 10.76 -13.51
N ASN A 102 17.95 11.84 -13.22
CA ASN A 102 17.03 12.53 -14.14
C ASN A 102 15.90 11.65 -14.69
N GLN A 103 15.51 10.59 -13.97
CA GLN A 103 14.31 9.85 -14.28
C GLN A 103 13.06 10.68 -13.97
N ILE A 104 11.98 10.40 -14.71
CA ILE A 104 10.67 10.95 -14.42
C ILE A 104 9.91 9.94 -13.55
N ASN A 105 9.26 10.41 -12.48
CA ASN A 105 8.58 9.54 -11.53
C ASN A 105 7.06 9.66 -11.69
N VAL A 106 6.38 8.52 -11.76
CA VAL A 106 4.93 8.41 -11.56
C VAL A 106 4.72 7.68 -10.24
N ASN A 107 4.35 8.43 -9.21
CA ASN A 107 4.16 7.89 -7.86
C ASN A 107 2.77 7.25 -7.71
N GLY A 108 2.69 6.26 -6.83
CA GLY A 108 1.46 5.55 -6.52
C GLY A 108 1.68 4.06 -6.30
N CYS A 109 0.75 3.42 -5.61
CA CYS A 109 0.70 1.99 -5.45
C CYS A 109 -0.78 1.64 -5.51
N LEU A 110 -1.42 1.43 -6.65
CA LEU A 110 -1.00 1.41 -8.06
C LEU A 110 -0.66 2.81 -8.64
N GLY A 111 0.32 2.89 -9.55
CA GLY A 111 0.61 4.14 -10.29
C GLY A 111 -0.52 4.51 -11.27
N GLU A 112 -0.69 5.78 -11.59
CA GLU A 112 -1.77 6.23 -12.46
C GLU A 112 -1.41 6.10 -13.94
N ILE A 113 -2.23 5.35 -14.67
CA ILE A 113 -1.98 5.07 -16.08
C ILE A 113 -2.06 6.31 -16.97
N GLU A 114 -2.96 7.26 -16.67
CA GLU A 114 -3.12 8.48 -17.48
C GLU A 114 -1.93 9.44 -17.31
N GLU A 115 -1.35 9.51 -16.10
CA GLU A 115 -0.11 10.23 -15.84
C GLU A 115 1.05 9.60 -16.62
N LEU A 116 1.16 8.27 -16.61
CA LEU A 116 2.16 7.56 -17.41
C LEU A 116 1.97 7.81 -18.91
N LYS A 117 0.74 7.77 -19.42
CA LYS A 117 0.43 8.05 -20.84
C LYS A 117 0.91 9.42 -21.26
N SER A 118 0.56 10.46 -20.49
CA SER A 118 0.96 11.84 -20.74
C SER A 118 2.49 11.96 -20.82
N LEU A 119 3.19 11.34 -19.86
CA LEU A 119 4.65 11.36 -19.87
C LEU A 119 5.26 10.60 -21.05
N ILE A 120 4.67 9.48 -21.47
CA ILE A 120 5.14 8.74 -22.65
C ILE A 120 5.05 9.62 -23.89
N THR A 121 3.89 10.26 -24.13
CA THR A 121 3.65 11.14 -25.30
C THR A 121 4.44 12.44 -25.24
N GLY A 122 4.97 12.81 -24.08
CA GLY A 122 5.72 14.06 -23.87
C GLY A 122 4.82 15.23 -23.45
N ASP A 123 3.56 14.94 -23.13
CA ASP A 123 2.61 15.91 -22.57
C ASP A 123 2.87 16.14 -21.08
N GLU A 124 2.45 17.30 -20.59
CA GLU A 124 2.52 17.62 -19.16
C GLU A 124 1.35 16.94 -18.43
N PRO A 125 1.61 16.16 -17.36
CA PRO A 125 0.55 15.59 -16.56
C PRO A 125 -0.31 16.66 -15.88
N SER A 126 -1.59 16.37 -15.70
CA SER A 126 -2.49 17.23 -14.92
C SER A 126 -1.96 17.48 -13.52
N GLU A 127 -2.08 18.74 -13.06
CA GLU A 127 -1.76 19.08 -11.68
C GLU A 127 -2.76 18.40 -10.73
N LEU A 128 -2.21 17.69 -9.75
CA LEU A 128 -2.99 16.95 -8.75
C LEU A 128 -3.26 17.82 -7.53
N LYS A 129 -4.51 17.84 -7.08
CA LYS A 129 -4.93 18.44 -5.82
C LYS A 129 -4.32 17.72 -4.62
N THR A 130 -4.34 18.37 -3.46
CA THR A 130 -4.02 17.69 -2.20
C THR A 130 -5.11 16.67 -1.87
N LEU A 131 -4.79 15.58 -1.17
CA LEU A 131 -5.79 14.55 -0.88
C LEU A 131 -6.91 15.10 0.02
N CYS A 132 -6.58 15.97 0.98
CA CYS A 132 -7.55 16.61 1.86
C CYS A 132 -8.54 17.50 1.10
N GLU A 133 -8.13 18.20 0.03
CA GLU A 133 -9.03 19.02 -0.80
C GLU A 133 -10.14 18.23 -1.51
N VAL A 134 -9.92 16.94 -1.74
CA VAL A 134 -10.88 16.07 -2.44
C VAL A 134 -11.51 15.02 -1.51
N CYS A 135 -11.20 15.08 -0.23
CA CYS A 135 -11.73 14.20 0.80
C CYS A 135 -13.17 14.62 1.14
N ALA A 136 -14.10 13.66 1.19
CA ALA A 136 -15.49 13.94 1.57
C ALA A 136 -15.69 14.11 3.08
N ARG A 137 -14.69 13.71 3.89
CA ARG A 137 -14.75 13.83 5.35
C ARG A 137 -14.49 15.25 5.82
N SER A 138 -15.18 15.68 6.87
CA SER A 138 -15.12 17.02 7.43
C SER A 138 -14.22 17.08 8.67
N ALA A 139 -13.38 18.11 8.75
CA ALA A 139 -12.58 18.37 9.94
C ALA A 139 -13.45 19.02 11.04
N THR A 140 -13.27 18.60 12.28
CA THR A 140 -13.81 19.27 13.47
C THR A 140 -12.93 20.46 13.88
N CYS A 141 -11.66 20.45 13.46
CA CYS A 141 -10.62 21.42 13.87
C CYS A 141 -10.31 21.38 15.38
N GLU A 142 -10.66 20.29 16.05
CA GLU A 142 -10.34 20.06 17.46
C GLU A 142 -9.00 19.32 17.61
N TYR A 143 -8.41 19.38 18.81
CA TYR A 143 -7.24 18.57 19.13
C TYR A 143 -7.65 17.11 19.31
N LEU A 144 -6.69 16.20 19.09
CA LEU A 144 -6.90 14.77 19.24
C LEU A 144 -6.88 14.41 20.72
N ASP A 145 -7.95 13.77 21.21
CA ASP A 145 -8.07 13.32 22.60
C ASP A 145 -7.41 11.95 22.83
N SER A 146 -7.51 11.04 21.86
CA SER A 146 -6.95 9.68 21.92
C SER A 146 -6.59 9.15 20.54
N VAL A 147 -5.69 8.16 20.49
CA VAL A 147 -5.36 7.43 19.25
C VAL A 147 -6.13 6.12 19.21
N HIS A 148 -6.79 5.87 18.08
CA HIS A 148 -7.65 4.70 17.87
C HIS A 148 -7.09 3.77 16.81
N ARG A 149 -7.39 2.48 16.96
CA ARG A 149 -7.03 1.45 15.99
C ARG A 149 -8.10 1.30 14.93
N GLN A 150 -7.71 0.99 13.70
CA GLN A 150 -8.65 0.94 12.57
C GLN A 150 -9.82 -0.06 12.76
N ILE A 151 -9.66 -1.09 13.59
CA ILE A 151 -10.74 -2.03 13.94
C ILE A 151 -11.93 -1.36 14.64
N GLU A 152 -11.73 -0.20 15.27
CA GLU A 152 -12.73 0.56 16.03
C GLU A 152 -13.55 1.53 15.15
N LEU A 153 -13.21 1.67 13.87
CA LEU A 153 -13.78 2.71 13.02
C LEU A 153 -15.22 2.39 12.56
N ASP A 154 -16.19 3.15 13.09
CA ASP A 154 -17.59 3.12 12.64
C ASP A 154 -18.03 4.41 11.92
N ASP A 155 -17.40 5.55 12.22
CA ASP A 155 -17.68 6.84 11.58
C ASP A 155 -17.18 6.89 10.12
N ASN A 156 -17.98 7.52 9.23
CA ASN A 156 -17.65 7.72 7.82
C ASN A 156 -17.64 9.19 7.36
N GLU A 157 -17.95 10.15 8.23
CA GLU A 157 -18.12 11.57 7.88
C GLU A 157 -17.01 12.46 8.45
N THR A 158 -16.49 12.15 9.63
CA THR A 158 -15.53 12.97 10.35
C THR A 158 -14.10 12.68 9.89
N CYS A 159 -13.21 13.67 9.91
CA CYS A 159 -11.81 13.49 9.55
C CYS A 159 -11.17 12.38 10.41
N TYR A 160 -10.46 11.44 9.77
CA TYR A 160 -9.80 10.34 10.46
C TYR A 160 -8.86 10.82 11.56
N ASN A 161 -8.02 11.83 11.29
CA ASN A 161 -7.05 12.31 12.26
C ASN A 161 -7.73 13.02 13.44
N ASP A 162 -8.86 13.68 13.21
CA ASP A 162 -9.63 14.36 14.26
C ASP A 162 -10.32 13.33 15.18
N LEU A 163 -10.71 12.18 14.61
CA LEU A 163 -11.20 11.01 15.35
C LEU A 163 -10.08 10.15 15.97
N GLY A 164 -8.81 10.56 15.88
CA GLY A 164 -7.70 9.77 16.43
C GLY A 164 -7.21 8.59 15.58
N PHE A 165 -7.75 8.40 14.37
CA PHE A 165 -7.25 7.38 13.43
C PHE A 165 -6.16 7.99 12.54
N LEU A 166 -4.98 7.38 12.56
CA LEU A 166 -3.88 7.89 11.74
C LEU A 166 -4.22 7.85 10.24
N CYS A 167 -4.20 9.01 9.59
CA CYS A 167 -4.37 9.16 8.15
C CYS A 167 -3.34 10.11 7.54
N ASN A 168 -2.59 9.62 6.56
CA ASN A 168 -1.54 10.37 5.87
C ASN A 168 -2.11 11.30 4.76
N GLY A 169 -3.34 11.79 4.91
CA GLY A 169 -3.99 12.67 3.93
C GLY A 169 -3.27 14.00 3.75
N PHE A 170 -2.83 14.61 4.85
CA PHE A 170 -2.19 15.93 4.89
C PHE A 170 -0.87 16.03 4.12
N ILE A 171 -0.21 14.89 3.88
CA ILE A 171 1.08 14.79 3.18
C ILE A 171 0.95 14.09 1.83
N ALA A 172 -0.26 13.86 1.34
CA ALA A 172 -0.54 13.12 0.12
C ALA A 172 -1.26 13.97 -0.93
N LYS A 173 -1.02 13.67 -2.20
CA LYS A 173 -1.80 14.15 -3.34
C LYS A 173 -3.01 13.25 -3.56
N GLU A 174 -4.01 13.76 -4.26
CA GLU A 174 -5.10 12.93 -4.76
C GLU A 174 -4.57 11.79 -5.63
N CYS A 175 -5.24 10.64 -5.58
CA CYS A 175 -4.92 9.49 -6.41
C CYS A 175 -6.19 8.85 -6.98
N LYS A 176 -6.04 7.93 -7.94
CA LYS A 176 -7.17 7.16 -8.50
C LYS A 176 -7.71 6.10 -7.54
N GLU A 177 -6.84 5.40 -6.82
CA GLU A 177 -7.20 4.26 -5.96
C GLU A 177 -7.69 4.70 -4.56
N ARG A 178 -8.39 5.85 -4.45
CA ARG A 178 -8.68 6.59 -3.20
C ARG A 178 -9.21 5.70 -2.05
N CYS A 179 -8.34 5.24 -1.16
CA CYS A 179 -8.73 4.41 -0.01
C CYS A 179 -9.77 5.09 0.89
N ILE A 180 -9.69 6.43 1.01
CA ILE A 180 -10.57 7.24 1.85
C ILE A 180 -12.05 7.15 1.45
N ASN A 181 -12.35 6.79 0.19
CA ASN A 181 -13.72 6.58 -0.29
C ASN A 181 -14.32 5.25 0.20
N TYR A 182 -13.51 4.37 0.80
CA TYR A 182 -13.88 3.03 1.24
C TYR A 182 -13.58 2.84 2.74
N ASN A 183 -13.85 3.88 3.53
CA ASN A 183 -13.62 3.93 4.97
C ASN A 183 -12.22 3.46 5.42
N THR A 184 -11.20 3.72 4.61
CA THR A 184 -9.82 3.31 4.89
C THR A 184 -8.88 4.51 4.90
N PRO A 185 -8.15 4.77 6.00
CA PRO A 185 -7.19 5.86 6.09
C PRO A 185 -6.13 5.82 4.98
N CYS A 186 -5.70 6.99 4.53
CA CYS A 186 -4.61 7.09 3.58
C CYS A 186 -3.28 6.69 4.23
N ARG A 187 -2.46 5.90 3.53
CA ARG A 187 -1.09 5.54 3.95
C ARG A 187 0.00 6.29 3.17
N GLY A 188 -0.38 7.30 2.39
CA GLY A 188 0.54 8.26 1.78
C GLY A 188 1.33 7.71 0.60
N CYS A 189 0.71 6.88 -0.26
CA CYS A 189 1.39 6.32 -1.42
C CYS A 189 1.74 7.38 -2.49
N LYS A 190 0.98 8.46 -2.64
CA LYS A 190 1.33 9.56 -3.55
C LYS A 190 1.75 10.78 -2.73
N PRO A 191 3.03 10.92 -2.36
CA PRO A 191 3.47 11.98 -1.45
C PRO A 191 3.40 13.36 -2.12
N MET A 192 2.97 14.36 -1.37
CA MET A 192 2.98 15.77 -1.78
C MET A 192 4.31 16.47 -1.46
N VAL A 193 5.05 15.96 -0.47
CA VAL A 193 6.25 16.60 0.08
C VAL A 193 7.40 15.60 0.23
N LYS A 194 8.64 16.11 0.19
CA LYS A 194 9.84 15.29 0.49
C LYS A 194 9.83 14.85 1.95
N ARG A 195 10.30 13.62 2.21
CA ARG A 195 10.32 12.98 3.55
C ARG A 195 8.94 13.02 4.21
N SER A 196 7.92 12.67 3.45
CA SER A 196 6.51 12.77 3.84
C SER A 196 6.21 12.05 5.16
N GLY A 197 6.78 10.85 5.37
CA GLY A 197 6.62 10.09 6.63
C GLY A 197 7.12 10.83 7.87
N ILE A 198 8.31 11.44 7.82
CA ILE A 198 8.86 12.22 8.95
C ILE A 198 7.98 13.44 9.23
N ARG A 199 7.51 14.11 8.18
CA ARG A 199 6.64 15.28 8.33
C ARG A 199 5.30 14.91 8.93
N MET A 200 4.72 13.79 8.51
CA MET A 200 3.47 13.28 9.06
C MET A 200 3.65 12.85 10.51
N LEU A 201 4.76 12.19 10.87
CA LEU A 201 5.07 11.84 12.25
C LEU A 201 5.15 13.08 13.14
N GLY A 202 5.86 14.13 12.70
CA GLY A 202 5.94 15.38 13.45
C GLY A 202 4.60 16.12 13.57
N MET A 203 3.79 16.12 12.50
CA MET A 203 2.44 16.70 12.53
C MET A 203 1.52 15.94 13.48
N PHE A 204 1.51 14.61 13.40
CA PHE A 204 0.72 13.75 14.27
C PHE A 204 1.10 13.97 15.74
N GLY A 205 2.39 13.93 16.08
CA GLY A 205 2.87 14.24 17.43
C GLY A 205 2.50 15.65 17.94
N THR A 206 2.31 16.63 17.04
CA THR A 206 1.84 17.98 17.42
C THR A 206 0.33 18.00 17.71
N LEU A 207 -0.48 17.30 16.91
CA LEU A 207 -1.93 17.17 17.15
C LEU A 207 -2.24 16.47 18.48
N MET A 208 -1.31 15.63 18.90
CA MET A 208 -1.36 14.84 20.13
C MET A 208 -0.91 15.61 21.38
N GLY A 209 -0.67 16.92 21.30
CA GLY A 209 -0.16 17.76 22.40
C GLY A 209 -1.01 17.83 23.69
N ASN A 210 -2.04 17.00 23.83
CA ASN A 210 -2.82 16.77 25.04
C ASN A 210 -2.37 15.53 25.84
N ILE A 211 -1.37 14.78 25.38
CA ILE A 211 -0.81 13.65 26.11
C ILE A 211 0.10 14.18 27.21
N GLU A 212 -0.02 13.60 28.41
CA GLU A 212 0.68 14.04 29.61
C GLU A 212 2.18 14.23 29.37
N VAL A 213 2.62 15.48 29.53
CA VAL A 213 4.05 15.82 29.62
C VAL A 213 4.46 15.58 31.06
N ALA A 214 5.35 14.62 31.30
CA ALA A 214 5.87 14.35 32.62
C ALA A 214 6.95 15.37 32.97
N THR A 215 6.75 16.13 34.04
CA THR A 215 7.81 16.96 34.63
C THR A 215 8.53 16.15 35.70
N GLU A 216 9.75 15.68 35.40
CA GLU A 216 10.60 15.02 36.39
C GLU A 216 11.67 15.99 36.92
N HIS A 217 11.82 16.06 38.24
CA HIS A 217 12.93 16.77 38.87
C HIS A 217 14.16 15.86 38.91
N SER A 218 15.14 16.09 38.02
CA SER A 218 16.45 15.44 38.10
C SER A 218 17.50 16.36 38.77
N GLU A 219 18.51 15.78 39.43
CA GLU A 219 19.66 16.51 40.01
C GLU A 219 20.44 17.34 38.97
N LYS A 220 20.22 17.11 37.67
CA LYS A 220 20.87 17.82 36.54
C LYS A 220 19.98 18.89 35.90
N GLY A 221 18.85 19.22 36.52
CA GLY A 221 17.85 20.14 36.00
C GLY A 221 16.56 19.39 35.69
N ALA A 222 15.44 19.93 36.14
CA ALA A 222 14.13 19.49 35.67
C ALA A 222 14.00 19.88 34.19
N THR A 223 13.60 18.92 33.36
CA THR A 223 13.12 19.18 32.01
C THR A 223 11.81 18.44 31.85
N ASP A 224 10.87 19.06 31.15
CA ASP A 224 9.73 18.35 30.59
C ASP A 224 10.27 17.20 29.72
N LYS A 225 9.78 15.99 29.95
CA LYS A 225 10.06 14.82 29.12
C LYS A 225 8.73 14.19 28.68
N LEU A 226 8.75 13.56 27.52
CA LEU A 226 7.72 12.57 27.20
C LEU A 226 7.83 11.48 28.28
N GLY A 227 6.70 11.04 28.85
CA GLY A 227 6.69 10.08 29.96
C GLY A 227 7.57 8.85 29.70
N ASP A 228 8.21 8.33 30.76
CA ASP A 228 9.10 7.16 30.66
C ASP A 228 8.34 5.83 30.50
N GLU A 229 7.02 5.84 30.70
CA GLU A 229 6.16 4.66 30.57
C GLU A 229 5.54 4.61 29.17
N GLU A 230 5.17 3.41 28.71
CA GLU A 230 4.29 3.28 27.54
C GLU A 230 2.98 4.00 27.84
N ASP A 231 2.83 5.19 27.29
CA ASP A 231 1.58 5.93 27.32
C ASP A 231 0.53 5.24 26.44
N ASP A 232 -0.74 5.58 26.63
CA ASP A 232 -1.87 4.99 25.89
C ASP A 232 -1.72 5.18 24.38
N VAL A 233 -0.92 6.16 23.98
CA VAL A 233 -0.63 6.51 22.60
C VAL A 233 0.33 5.55 21.93
N ILE A 234 1.42 5.18 22.59
CA ILE A 234 2.38 4.20 22.07
C ILE A 234 1.68 2.84 21.97
N ARG A 235 0.80 2.50 22.93
CA ARG A 235 -0.03 1.29 22.87
C ARG A 235 -0.98 1.29 21.67
N SER A 236 -1.58 2.43 21.35
CA SER A 236 -2.48 2.58 20.21
C SER A 236 -1.76 2.70 18.85
N LEU A 237 -0.47 3.01 18.83
CA LEU A 237 0.34 3.15 17.61
C LEU A 237 1.62 2.29 17.60
N PRO A 238 1.50 0.94 17.72
CA PRO A 238 2.66 0.07 17.85
C PRO A 238 3.48 -0.05 16.55
N ASP A 239 2.88 0.23 15.38
CA ASP A 239 3.54 0.11 14.07
C ASP A 239 3.88 1.48 13.45
N ILE A 240 4.91 2.16 13.97
CA ILE A 240 5.37 3.45 13.41
C ILE A 240 5.82 3.31 11.93
N LEU A 241 6.52 2.24 11.60
CA LEU A 241 7.10 2.05 10.26
C LEU A 241 6.02 1.85 9.19
N GLY A 242 5.09 0.95 9.42
CA GLY A 242 4.01 0.65 8.48
C GLY A 242 2.97 1.77 8.41
N ASN A 243 2.90 2.64 9.40
CA ASN A 243 2.00 3.79 9.40
C ASN A 243 2.57 5.01 8.67
N PHE A 244 3.79 5.43 9.00
CA PHE A 244 4.37 6.67 8.47
C PHE A 244 5.29 6.44 7.26
N PHE A 245 5.93 5.27 7.18
CA PHE A 245 7.03 5.03 6.25
C PHE A 245 6.75 3.93 5.22
N ARG A 246 5.51 3.41 5.16
CA ARG A 246 5.10 2.26 4.33
C ARG A 246 5.69 2.26 2.93
N PHE A 247 5.64 3.39 2.23
CA PHE A 247 6.10 3.48 0.85
C PHE A 247 7.39 4.26 0.66
N THR A 248 7.91 4.88 1.73
CA THR A 248 8.91 5.95 1.64
C THR A 248 10.14 5.69 2.48
N LEU A 249 10.22 4.54 3.16
CA LEU A 249 11.30 4.20 4.09
C LEU A 249 12.72 4.46 3.52
N PRO A 250 13.10 4.01 2.30
CA PRO A 250 14.43 4.30 1.73
C PRO A 250 14.71 5.79 1.50
N THR A 251 13.67 6.58 1.29
CA THR A 251 13.78 8.02 1.02
C THR A 251 13.54 8.90 2.26
N SER A 252 13.22 8.28 3.39
CA SER A 252 12.90 8.97 4.64
C SER A 252 14.13 9.62 5.29
N GLY A 253 15.30 9.00 5.15
CA GLY A 253 16.51 9.34 5.88
C GLY A 253 16.67 8.57 7.20
N LEU A 254 15.75 7.66 7.53
CA LEU A 254 15.94 6.72 8.63
C LEU A 254 17.10 5.75 8.32
N PRO A 255 17.89 5.37 9.33
CA PRO A 255 18.94 4.38 9.15
C PRO A 255 18.35 3.01 8.79
N LYS A 256 19.17 2.18 8.12
CA LYS A 256 18.84 0.76 7.93
C LYS A 256 18.66 0.09 9.28
N GLY A 257 17.68 -0.80 9.38
CA GLY A 257 17.44 -1.54 10.61
C GLY A 257 18.58 -2.49 10.91
N ARG A 258 18.71 -2.82 12.19
CA ARG A 258 19.72 -3.75 12.71
C ARG A 258 19.10 -5.09 13.12
N ILE A 259 17.80 -5.26 12.87
CA ILE A 259 17.08 -6.48 13.21
C ILE A 259 17.50 -7.54 12.21
N THR A 260 17.92 -8.70 12.72
CA THR A 260 18.27 -9.84 11.87
C THR A 260 17.00 -10.38 11.22
N SER A 261 17.02 -10.62 9.91
CA SER A 261 15.91 -11.28 9.22
C SER A 261 15.56 -12.63 9.87
N SER A 262 14.27 -12.89 10.05
CA SER A 262 13.74 -14.16 10.53
C SER A 262 13.02 -14.97 9.45
N GLY A 263 12.93 -14.46 8.21
CA GLY A 263 12.14 -15.07 7.15
C GLY A 263 12.49 -14.55 5.76
N THR A 264 11.59 -14.79 4.81
CA THR A 264 11.67 -14.26 3.45
C THR A 264 11.40 -12.76 3.42
N LEU A 265 11.72 -12.11 2.28
CA LEU A 265 11.48 -10.68 2.09
C LEU A 265 10.01 -10.32 2.35
N LEU A 266 9.09 -11.14 1.86
CA LEU A 266 7.65 -10.91 2.01
C LEU A 266 7.22 -11.01 3.47
N GLU A 267 7.71 -12.03 4.19
CA GLU A 267 7.39 -12.25 5.60
C GLU A 267 7.86 -11.08 6.47
N ASN A 268 9.08 -10.58 6.22
CA ASN A 268 9.61 -9.40 6.93
C ASN A 268 8.85 -8.09 6.67
N VAL A 269 8.06 -8.00 5.58
CA VAL A 269 7.18 -6.83 5.36
C VAL A 269 6.01 -6.84 6.34
N PHE A 270 5.49 -8.04 6.64
CA PHE A 270 4.34 -8.28 7.52
C PHE A 270 4.71 -8.36 9.01
N THR A 271 5.91 -8.82 9.36
CA THR A 271 6.37 -8.85 10.75
C THR A 271 6.35 -7.45 11.36
N GLY A 272 5.79 -7.33 12.57
CA GLY A 272 5.63 -6.07 13.30
C GLY A 272 4.48 -5.19 12.81
N ARG A 273 3.65 -5.67 11.86
CA ARG A 273 2.42 -4.97 11.46
C ARG A 273 1.26 -5.36 12.36
N LEU A 274 0.24 -4.53 12.34
CA LEU A 274 -1.02 -4.80 13.01
C LEU A 274 -1.93 -5.68 12.17
N ILE A 275 -2.74 -6.51 12.83
CA ILE A 275 -3.68 -7.43 12.18
C ILE A 275 -4.66 -6.71 11.24
N GLU A 276 -5.15 -5.55 11.62
CA GLU A 276 -6.03 -4.70 10.79
C GLU A 276 -5.36 -4.18 9.52
N GLU A 277 -4.04 -4.15 9.46
CA GLU A 277 -3.33 -3.73 8.26
C GLU A 277 -3.10 -4.89 7.30
N LEU A 278 -3.22 -6.14 7.77
CA LEU A 278 -2.98 -7.33 6.95
C LEU A 278 -3.81 -7.33 5.65
N PRO A 279 -5.14 -7.07 5.64
CA PRO A 279 -5.92 -7.07 4.41
C PRO A 279 -5.42 -6.08 3.36
N LEU A 280 -5.04 -4.87 3.78
CA LEU A 280 -4.54 -3.85 2.87
C LEU A 280 -3.13 -4.19 2.39
N ILE A 281 -2.26 -4.67 3.27
CA ILE A 281 -0.89 -5.06 2.94
C ILE A 281 -0.89 -6.25 1.96
N SER A 282 -1.71 -7.27 2.19
CA SER A 282 -1.86 -8.39 1.26
C SER A 282 -2.46 -7.95 -0.08
N GLY A 283 -3.43 -7.03 -0.03
CA GLY A 283 -3.98 -6.37 -1.21
C GLY A 283 -2.88 -5.69 -2.03
N LEU A 284 -1.93 -4.99 -1.41
CA LEU A 284 -0.82 -4.32 -2.09
C LEU A 284 0.21 -5.31 -2.66
N LEU A 285 0.54 -6.37 -1.91
CA LEU A 285 1.66 -7.27 -2.20
C LEU A 285 1.29 -8.45 -3.10
N GLY A 286 0.05 -8.94 -3.05
CA GLY A 286 -0.35 -10.19 -3.69
C GLY A 286 -0.45 -10.14 -5.22
N GLY A 287 -0.23 -8.97 -5.84
CA GLY A 287 -0.18 -8.84 -7.29
C GLY A 287 -1.42 -9.35 -8.02
N SER A 288 -1.23 -10.23 -9.01
CA SER A 288 -2.33 -10.91 -9.72
C SER A 288 -3.12 -11.90 -8.87
N LYS A 289 -2.62 -12.27 -7.67
CA LYS A 289 -3.30 -13.13 -6.68
C LYS A 289 -3.74 -12.34 -5.44
N SER A 290 -3.86 -11.02 -5.54
CA SER A 290 -4.10 -10.19 -4.36
C SER A 290 -5.44 -10.45 -3.67
N ILE A 291 -6.47 -10.88 -4.39
CA ILE A 291 -7.79 -11.18 -3.81
C ILE A 291 -7.68 -12.50 -3.03
N SER A 292 -7.23 -13.58 -3.67
CA SER A 292 -7.13 -14.88 -3.01
C SER A 292 -6.19 -14.86 -1.81
N LEU A 293 -5.06 -14.15 -1.89
CA LEU A 293 -4.15 -13.98 -0.74
C LEU A 293 -4.84 -13.22 0.42
N THR A 294 -5.52 -12.13 0.12
CA THR A 294 -6.21 -11.30 1.12
C THR A 294 -7.34 -12.07 1.79
N LEU A 295 -8.14 -12.82 1.02
CA LEU A 295 -9.21 -13.64 1.57
C LEU A 295 -8.66 -14.79 2.43
N LYS A 296 -7.60 -15.48 2.01
CA LYS A 296 -6.95 -16.52 2.85
C LYS A 296 -6.51 -15.97 4.20
N ILE A 297 -5.90 -14.77 4.22
CA ILE A 297 -5.50 -14.07 5.45
C ILE A 297 -6.72 -13.78 6.33
N ILE A 298 -7.75 -13.15 5.78
CA ILE A 298 -8.95 -12.76 6.53
C ILE A 298 -9.66 -14.01 7.09
N GLU A 299 -9.94 -14.98 6.23
CA GLU A 299 -10.67 -16.20 6.60
C GLU A 299 -9.94 -17.06 7.63
N SER A 300 -8.59 -17.00 7.67
CA SER A 300 -7.83 -17.72 8.71
C SER A 300 -8.14 -17.19 10.11
N TYR A 301 -8.32 -15.88 10.26
CA TYR A 301 -8.73 -15.26 11.52
C TYR A 301 -10.20 -15.54 11.82
N GLU A 302 -11.08 -15.34 10.84
CA GLU A 302 -12.52 -15.52 11.00
C GLU A 302 -12.88 -16.95 11.41
N LYS A 303 -12.27 -17.97 10.81
CA LYS A 303 -12.51 -19.38 11.14
C LYS A 303 -12.05 -19.73 12.56
N ALA A 304 -10.89 -19.24 12.97
CA ALA A 304 -10.33 -19.53 14.29
C ALA A 304 -11.13 -18.85 15.41
N ASN A 305 -11.64 -17.63 15.15
CA ASN A 305 -12.39 -16.83 16.13
C ASN A 305 -13.92 -16.89 15.96
N GLN A 306 -14.42 -17.80 15.12
CA GLN A 306 -15.86 -18.01 14.89
C GLN A 306 -16.61 -16.74 14.48
N ILE A 307 -15.97 -15.89 13.67
CA ILE A 307 -16.61 -14.70 13.09
C ILE A 307 -17.54 -15.16 11.96
N GLU A 308 -18.84 -15.09 12.19
CA GLU A 308 -19.83 -15.41 11.17
C GLU A 308 -19.89 -14.31 10.11
N ILE A 309 -19.99 -14.72 8.83
CA ILE A 309 -20.16 -13.82 7.70
C ILE A 309 -21.50 -14.08 7.02
N SER A 310 -22.15 -13.02 6.56
CA SER A 310 -23.43 -13.11 5.88
C SER A 310 -23.33 -13.73 4.48
N GLU A 311 -24.48 -14.12 3.93
CA GLU A 311 -24.58 -14.55 2.54
C GLU A 311 -24.19 -13.43 1.55
N GLY A 312 -24.43 -12.16 1.91
CA GLY A 312 -23.98 -11.01 1.13
C GLY A 312 -22.45 -10.93 1.06
N THR A 313 -21.78 -11.10 2.19
CA THR A 313 -20.31 -11.14 2.25
C THR A 313 -19.76 -12.31 1.42
N LYS A 314 -20.32 -13.52 1.56
CA LYS A 314 -19.90 -14.70 0.79
C LYS A 314 -20.01 -14.47 -0.71
N LYS A 315 -21.18 -13.98 -1.16
CA LYS A 315 -21.45 -13.67 -2.57
C LYS A 315 -20.39 -12.74 -3.17
N TYR A 316 -20.09 -11.62 -2.51
CA TYR A 316 -19.13 -10.65 -3.05
C TYR A 316 -17.68 -11.19 -3.04
N ARG A 317 -17.31 -11.99 -2.04
CA ARG A 317 -15.99 -12.65 -2.00
C ARG A 317 -15.84 -13.69 -3.12
N GLU A 318 -16.86 -14.48 -3.41
CA GLU A 318 -16.89 -15.43 -4.53
C GLU A 318 -16.82 -14.72 -5.90
N GLU A 319 -17.53 -13.60 -6.05
CA GLU A 319 -17.46 -12.78 -7.26
C GLU A 319 -16.03 -12.24 -7.48
N LEU A 320 -15.38 -11.75 -6.42
CA LEU A 320 -14.01 -11.28 -6.48
C LEU A 320 -13.00 -12.39 -6.87
N LEU A 321 -13.15 -13.61 -6.35
CA LEU A 321 -12.31 -14.75 -6.74
C LEU A 321 -12.51 -15.12 -8.22
N THR A 322 -13.74 -15.04 -8.71
CA THR A 322 -14.05 -15.21 -10.14
C THR A 322 -13.34 -14.13 -10.97
N LEU A 323 -13.44 -12.87 -10.55
CA LEU A 323 -12.78 -11.74 -11.23
C LEU A 323 -11.26 -11.85 -11.21
N GLU A 324 -10.64 -12.38 -10.15
CA GLU A 324 -9.19 -12.67 -10.12
C GLU A 324 -8.80 -13.67 -11.21
N THR A 325 -9.58 -14.76 -11.33
CA THR A 325 -9.35 -15.79 -12.35
C THR A 325 -9.47 -15.22 -13.76
N ASP A 326 -10.49 -14.39 -14.00
CA ASP A 326 -10.68 -13.76 -15.30
C ASP A 326 -9.62 -12.70 -15.60
N LEU A 327 -9.15 -11.96 -14.58
CA LEU A 327 -8.06 -11.01 -14.72
C LEU A 327 -6.78 -11.71 -15.18
N LYS A 328 -6.47 -12.88 -14.61
CA LYS A 328 -5.34 -13.70 -15.02
C LYS A 328 -5.44 -14.09 -16.50
N LYS A 329 -6.61 -14.56 -16.95
CA LYS A 329 -6.84 -14.88 -18.37
C LYS A 329 -6.69 -13.65 -19.27
N ALA A 330 -7.17 -12.49 -18.84
CA ALA A 330 -7.04 -11.25 -19.62
C ALA A 330 -5.57 -10.84 -19.77
N LEU A 331 -4.75 -11.05 -18.73
CA LEU A 331 -3.31 -10.80 -18.76
C LEU A 331 -2.57 -11.78 -19.67
N GLU A 332 -2.86 -13.09 -19.58
CA GLU A 332 -2.27 -14.13 -20.43
C GLU A 332 -2.56 -13.89 -21.92
N ASN A 333 -3.76 -13.39 -22.23
CA ASN A 333 -4.17 -13.04 -23.59
C ASN A 333 -3.76 -11.62 -24.00
N GLU A 334 -3.07 -10.87 -23.13
CA GLU A 334 -2.74 -9.46 -23.31
C GLU A 334 -3.93 -8.62 -23.85
N ASN A 335 -5.14 -8.84 -23.31
CA ASN A 335 -6.37 -8.20 -23.76
C ASN A 335 -6.68 -6.93 -22.93
N PRO A 336 -6.38 -5.72 -23.44
CA PRO A 336 -6.51 -4.50 -22.65
C PRO A 336 -7.97 -4.11 -22.38
N LYS A 337 -8.91 -4.45 -23.27
CA LYS A 337 -10.34 -4.15 -23.08
C LYS A 337 -10.91 -4.98 -21.94
N GLN A 338 -10.63 -6.27 -21.96
CA GLN A 338 -11.07 -7.20 -20.92
C GLN A 338 -10.41 -6.87 -19.57
N TYR A 339 -9.11 -6.54 -19.57
CA TYR A 339 -8.41 -6.08 -18.37
C TYR A 339 -9.08 -4.83 -17.77
N LYS A 340 -9.41 -3.83 -18.59
CA LYS A 340 -10.10 -2.61 -18.15
C LYS A 340 -11.47 -2.93 -17.54
N GLU A 341 -12.26 -3.78 -18.19
CA GLU A 341 -13.59 -4.14 -17.70
C GLU A 341 -13.52 -4.87 -16.34
N ILE A 342 -12.64 -5.87 -16.22
CA ILE A 342 -12.50 -6.67 -15.00
C ILE A 342 -11.99 -5.81 -13.85
N THR A 343 -10.93 -5.02 -14.08
CA THR A 343 -10.39 -4.16 -13.02
C THR A 343 -11.39 -3.09 -12.56
N ASN A 344 -12.28 -2.61 -13.44
CA ASN A 344 -13.38 -1.73 -13.02
C ASN A 344 -14.39 -2.45 -12.12
N LYS A 345 -14.72 -3.72 -12.41
CA LYS A 345 -15.58 -4.55 -11.53
C LYS A 345 -14.93 -4.80 -10.17
N ILE A 346 -13.63 -5.11 -10.16
CA ILE A 346 -12.85 -5.28 -8.91
C ILE A 346 -12.87 -3.98 -8.11
N ARG A 347 -12.57 -2.82 -8.72
CA ARG A 347 -12.62 -1.51 -8.05
C ARG A 347 -14.03 -1.21 -7.49
N LYS A 348 -15.09 -1.61 -8.18
CA LYS A 348 -16.46 -1.42 -7.67
C LYS A 348 -16.70 -2.19 -6.36
N ILE A 349 -16.26 -3.44 -6.27
CA ILE A 349 -16.54 -4.32 -5.11
C ILE A 349 -15.50 -4.14 -4.01
N ALA A 350 -14.23 -4.29 -4.35
CA ALA A 350 -13.10 -4.21 -3.42
C ALA A 350 -12.63 -2.77 -3.16
N GLY A 351 -13.28 -1.79 -3.76
CA GLY A 351 -13.02 -0.36 -3.66
C GLY A 351 -11.89 0.13 -4.56
N ASN A 352 -10.78 -0.58 -4.57
CA ASN A 352 -9.66 -0.25 -5.43
C ASN A 352 -8.86 -1.51 -5.78
N MET A 353 -7.83 -1.36 -6.62
CA MET A 353 -6.95 -2.48 -6.95
C MET A 353 -6.10 -2.95 -5.77
N ASN A 354 -6.11 -2.26 -4.63
CA ASN A 354 -5.46 -2.68 -3.37
C ASN A 354 -6.45 -3.23 -2.34
N LEU A 355 -7.71 -3.40 -2.73
CA LEU A 355 -8.75 -4.04 -1.94
C LEU A 355 -9.12 -3.31 -0.64
N SER A 356 -9.05 -1.96 -0.61
CA SER A 356 -9.30 -1.19 0.62
C SER A 356 -10.71 -1.34 1.19
N ASN A 357 -11.69 -1.82 0.41
CA ASN A 357 -13.04 -2.05 0.92
C ASN A 357 -13.18 -3.39 1.66
N ILE A 358 -12.27 -4.35 1.43
CA ILE A 358 -12.37 -5.69 2.02
C ILE A 358 -11.79 -5.66 3.44
N PHE A 359 -12.50 -6.22 4.41
CA PHE A 359 -12.04 -6.34 5.79
C PHE A 359 -12.55 -7.62 6.44
N PHE A 360 -12.17 -7.84 7.71
CA PHE A 360 -12.72 -8.92 8.51
C PHE A 360 -14.23 -8.75 8.67
N GLY A 361 -14.98 -9.85 8.63
CA GLY A 361 -16.46 -9.88 8.72
C GLY A 361 -17.20 -9.45 7.45
N GLY A 362 -16.61 -8.60 6.60
CA GLY A 362 -17.33 -8.03 5.45
C GLY A 362 -16.60 -6.92 4.73
N PHE A 363 -17.33 -5.84 4.44
CA PHE A 363 -16.85 -4.70 3.67
C PHE A 363 -17.03 -3.38 4.44
N LYS A 364 -16.14 -2.43 4.18
CA LYS A 364 -16.10 -1.12 4.87
C LYS A 364 -17.04 -0.09 4.29
N SER A 365 -17.56 -0.31 3.10
CA SER A 365 -18.44 0.61 2.39
C SER A 365 -19.38 -0.13 1.46
N LYS A 366 -20.54 0.49 1.22
CA LYS A 366 -21.61 -0.02 0.38
C LYS A 366 -21.12 -0.25 -1.07
N ILE A 367 -21.41 -1.43 -1.62
CA ILE A 367 -20.97 -1.86 -2.96
C ILE A 367 -21.99 -1.48 -4.05
N ASN A 368 -23.28 -1.61 -3.73
CA ASN A 368 -24.38 -1.29 -4.62
C ASN A 368 -25.47 -0.53 -3.87
N GLU A 369 -26.01 0.52 -4.50
CA GLU A 369 -27.04 1.38 -3.92
C GLU A 369 -28.30 0.61 -3.47
N ASN A 370 -28.63 -0.48 -4.17
CA ASN A 370 -29.80 -1.28 -3.87
C ASN A 370 -29.59 -2.29 -2.72
N ASP A 371 -28.36 -2.45 -2.22
CA ASP A 371 -28.13 -3.38 -1.12
C ASP A 371 -28.46 -2.74 0.24
N THR A 372 -28.85 -3.57 1.19
CA THR A 372 -28.83 -3.22 2.62
C THR A 372 -27.40 -3.37 3.11
N PHE A 373 -26.69 -2.25 3.36
CA PHE A 373 -25.27 -2.30 3.70
C PHE A 373 -25.00 -3.07 5.00
N ASP A 374 -25.88 -2.93 5.99
CA ASP A 374 -25.76 -3.62 7.29
C ASP A 374 -25.67 -5.15 7.16
N ASP A 375 -26.17 -5.72 6.06
CA ASP A 375 -26.09 -7.16 5.82
C ASP A 375 -24.66 -7.65 5.58
N TYR A 376 -23.75 -6.81 5.12
CA TYR A 376 -22.36 -7.21 4.79
C TYR A 376 -21.31 -6.19 5.25
N LYS A 377 -21.71 -5.26 6.12
CA LYS A 377 -20.82 -4.31 6.77
C LYS A 377 -19.86 -5.07 7.69
N THR A 378 -18.62 -4.61 7.75
CA THR A 378 -17.69 -5.09 8.77
C THR A 378 -18.16 -4.70 10.18
N HIS A 379 -17.71 -5.43 11.19
CA HIS A 379 -18.02 -5.17 12.59
C HIS A 379 -16.73 -5.01 13.39
N VAL A 380 -16.81 -4.23 14.46
CA VAL A 380 -15.74 -4.16 15.47
C VAL A 380 -15.56 -5.55 16.08
N PHE A 381 -14.31 -5.98 16.23
CA PHE A 381 -13.97 -7.25 16.86
C PHE A 381 -12.77 -7.08 17.77
N ASP A 382 -12.73 -7.87 18.84
CA ASP A 382 -11.59 -7.92 19.76
C ASP A 382 -10.43 -8.69 19.12
N VAL A 383 -9.22 -8.19 19.37
CA VAL A 383 -8.00 -8.87 18.95
C VAL A 383 -7.76 -10.07 19.84
N VAL A 384 -7.63 -11.24 19.22
CA VAL A 384 -7.35 -12.49 19.92
C VAL A 384 -5.92 -12.94 19.58
N GLU A 385 -5.09 -13.13 20.62
CA GLU A 385 -3.78 -13.76 20.48
C GLU A 385 -3.94 -15.18 19.95
N GLY A 386 -3.12 -15.59 18.99
CA GLY A 386 -3.18 -16.97 18.50
C GLY A 386 -2.37 -17.24 17.24
N ASN A 387 -2.51 -18.49 16.78
CA ASN A 387 -1.94 -18.98 15.54
C ASN A 387 -3.07 -19.23 14.54
N TYR A 388 -2.94 -18.66 13.35
CA TYR A 388 -3.97 -18.64 12.33
C TYR A 388 -3.46 -19.30 11.07
N LYS A 389 -4.24 -20.21 10.48
CA LYS A 389 -3.83 -20.97 9.30
C LYS A 389 -4.99 -21.20 8.34
N ASN A 390 -4.77 -20.90 7.07
CA ASN A 390 -5.70 -21.22 6.00
C ASN A 390 -4.97 -21.44 4.67
N GLY A 391 -4.91 -22.69 4.21
CA GLY A 391 -4.24 -23.07 2.98
C GLY A 391 -2.75 -22.69 3.01
N SER A 392 -2.38 -21.72 2.17
CA SER A 392 -1.00 -21.28 1.97
C SER A 392 -0.54 -20.15 2.90
N VAL A 393 -1.39 -19.74 3.85
CA VAL A 393 -1.10 -18.65 4.78
C VAL A 393 -1.15 -19.19 6.20
N GLU A 394 -0.12 -18.86 6.98
CA GLU A 394 -0.03 -19.13 8.41
C GLU A 394 0.59 -17.92 9.11
N TYR A 395 0.03 -17.45 10.21
CA TYR A 395 0.60 -16.34 10.99
C TYR A 395 0.26 -16.39 12.47
N THR A 396 1.09 -15.74 13.27
CA THR A 396 0.93 -15.61 14.72
C THR A 396 0.73 -14.16 15.10
N VAL A 397 -0.26 -13.92 15.96
CA VAL A 397 -0.64 -12.59 16.46
C VAL A 397 -0.44 -12.59 17.97
N ASP A 398 0.19 -11.55 18.51
CA ASP A 398 0.34 -11.35 19.96
C ASP A 398 -0.91 -10.68 20.59
N PRO A 399 -0.97 -10.49 21.93
CA PRO A 399 -2.12 -9.88 22.59
C PRO A 399 -2.46 -8.46 22.11
N ASN A 400 -1.50 -7.73 21.52
CA ASN A 400 -1.71 -6.39 20.99
C ASN A 400 -2.11 -6.40 19.52
N GLY A 401 -2.22 -7.57 18.88
CA GLY A 401 -2.58 -7.67 17.47
C GLY A 401 -1.40 -7.52 16.53
N ILE A 402 -0.17 -7.62 17.05
CA ILE A 402 1.05 -7.48 16.26
C ILE A 402 1.41 -8.84 15.66
N ILE A 403 1.71 -8.84 14.36
CA ILE A 403 2.15 -10.04 13.65
C ILE A 403 3.60 -10.36 14.04
N LYS A 404 3.78 -11.51 14.70
CA LYS A 404 5.10 -11.99 15.14
C LYS A 404 5.79 -12.77 14.03
N GLU A 405 5.05 -13.69 13.44
CA GLU A 405 5.51 -14.57 12.38
C GLU A 405 4.40 -14.69 11.34
N ILE A 406 4.79 -14.80 10.07
CA ILE A 406 3.89 -15.11 8.98
C ILE A 406 4.66 -15.96 7.97
N THR A 407 4.00 -16.95 7.38
CA THR A 407 4.50 -17.77 6.29
C THR A 407 3.49 -17.72 5.16
N ILE A 408 3.96 -17.46 3.95
CA ILE A 408 3.15 -17.46 2.73
C ILE A 408 3.76 -18.47 1.76
N ILE A 409 3.20 -19.68 1.74
CA ILE A 409 3.70 -20.85 1.00
C ILE A 409 3.39 -20.72 -0.51
N GLU A 410 2.38 -19.92 -0.86
CA GLU A 410 2.02 -19.61 -2.25
C GLU A 410 1.92 -18.10 -2.45
N GLY A 411 2.93 -17.54 -3.12
CA GLY A 411 2.90 -16.22 -3.76
C GLY A 411 3.22 -16.40 -5.24
#